data_AF-A0AAV4VAY4-F1
#
_entry.id   AF-A0AAV4VAY4-F1
#
_cell.length_a   1.000
_cell.length_b   1.000
_cell.length_c   1.000
_cell.angle_alpha   90.00
_cell.angle_beta   90.00
_cell.angle_gamma   90.00
#
_symmetry.space_group_name_H-M   'P 1'
#
loop_
_entity.id
_entity.type
_entity.pdbx_description
1 polymer ?
#
loop_
_entity_poly.entity_id
_entity_poly.type
_entity_poly.pdbx_seq_one_letter_code
_entity_poly.pdbx_strand_id
1 'polypeptide(L)'
;MILLMSSVLKKEVLTSFVFLADLTSYGVKNTKRHPCPYCNYSSSQSSHLKSHVLIHTGERPFHCSLCGRAFTQKSSLKTHMLTHSGTRPYKCLSCGKAFSQKVHLRVHMTTHDAEVE
;
A
#
# COMPACT_ATOMS: atom_id res chain seq x y z
N MET A 1 -21.80 46.22 -47.27
CA MET A 1 -22.29 45.02 -47.98
C MET A 1 -21.10 44.08 -48.10
N ILE A 2 -20.89 43.15 -47.14
CA ILE A 2 -21.48 41.79 -47.20
C ILE A 2 -21.12 41.19 -48.57
N LEU A 3 -20.32 40.15 -48.79
CA LEU A 3 -19.61 39.09 -48.06
C LEU A 3 -18.45 38.67 -49.01
N LEU A 4 -17.41 37.91 -48.66
CA LEU A 4 -17.40 36.45 -48.48
C LEU A 4 -15.95 36.12 -47.99
N MET A 5 -15.72 35.79 -46.72
CA MET A 5 -15.74 34.41 -46.22
C MET A 5 -15.21 33.39 -47.23
N SER A 6 -13.88 33.27 -47.38
CA SER A 6 -13.18 32.02 -47.75
C SER A 6 -11.67 32.27 -47.82
N SER A 7 -10.96 31.98 -46.72
CA SER A 7 -9.54 31.56 -46.69
C SER A 7 -9.02 31.36 -45.27
N VAL A 8 -9.86 31.62 -44.25
CA VAL A 8 -9.67 31.24 -42.83
C VAL A 8 -9.77 29.72 -42.63
N LEU A 9 -9.14 28.90 -43.48
CA LEU A 9 -9.24 27.42 -43.35
C LEU A 9 -7.93 26.64 -43.59
N LYS A 10 -6.76 27.29 -43.69
CA LYS A 10 -5.48 26.56 -43.82
C LYS A 10 -4.32 27.04 -42.94
N LYS A 11 -4.58 27.92 -41.97
CA LYS A 11 -3.54 28.39 -41.02
C LYS A 11 -3.89 28.26 -39.54
N GLU A 12 -5.10 27.81 -39.22
CA GLU A 12 -5.64 27.68 -37.84
C GLU A 12 -5.84 26.21 -37.42
N VAL A 13 -5.21 25.25 -38.09
CA VAL A 13 -5.31 23.81 -37.75
C VAL A 13 -3.94 23.16 -37.54
N LEU A 14 -2.91 23.97 -37.23
CA LEU A 14 -1.62 23.44 -36.78
C LEU A 14 -1.38 23.70 -35.28
N THR A 15 -2.17 24.55 -34.65
CA THR A 15 -2.13 24.82 -33.20
C THR A 15 -3.10 23.95 -32.40
N SER A 16 -4.00 23.19 -33.05
CA SER A 16 -4.98 22.31 -32.39
C SER A 16 -4.56 20.83 -32.34
N PHE A 17 -3.42 20.45 -32.94
CA PHE A 17 -2.89 19.08 -32.86
C PHE A 17 -1.95 18.84 -31.67
N VAL A 18 -1.78 19.84 -30.79
CA VAL A 18 -1.02 19.69 -29.54
C VAL A 18 -1.97 19.41 -28.35
N PHE A 19 -3.01 18.60 -28.56
CA PHE A 19 -3.94 18.23 -27.49
C PHE A 19 -4.21 16.72 -27.36
N LEU A 20 -3.40 15.85 -28.01
CA LEU A 20 -3.48 14.39 -27.84
C LEU A 20 -2.13 13.71 -27.54
N ALA A 21 -1.09 14.47 -27.16
CA ALA A 21 0.23 13.90 -26.84
C ALA A 21 0.64 14.06 -25.36
N ASP A 22 -0.16 14.69 -24.50
CA ASP A 22 0.22 14.99 -23.11
C ASP A 22 -0.43 14.10 -22.03
N LEU A 23 -0.66 12.82 -22.33
CA LEU A 23 -0.99 11.82 -21.30
C LEU A 23 0.03 10.68 -21.17
N THR A 24 1.17 10.73 -21.88
CA THR A 24 2.23 9.72 -21.73
C THR A 24 3.36 10.14 -20.77
N SER A 25 3.32 11.36 -20.22
CA SER A 25 4.30 11.85 -19.23
C SER A 25 3.97 11.47 -17.77
N TYR A 26 2.95 10.65 -17.54
CA TYR A 26 2.87 9.86 -16.31
C TYR A 26 3.49 8.50 -16.59
N GLY A 27 4.82 8.44 -16.50
CA GLY A 27 5.59 7.23 -16.81
C GLY A 27 4.96 6.00 -16.16
N VAL A 28 4.40 5.11 -16.98
CA VAL A 28 3.95 3.79 -16.56
C VAL A 28 5.19 3.04 -16.11
N LYS A 29 5.41 2.99 -14.79
CA LYS A 29 6.47 2.19 -14.19
C LYS A 29 6.14 0.74 -14.52
N ASN A 30 6.79 0.17 -15.53
CA ASN A 30 6.72 -1.26 -15.80
C ASN A 30 7.47 -2.00 -14.69
N THR A 31 6.83 -2.13 -13.53
CA THR A 31 7.42 -2.78 -12.36
C THR A 31 7.44 -4.28 -12.60
N LYS A 32 8.64 -4.84 -12.77
CA LYS A 32 8.84 -6.29 -12.87
C LYS A 32 8.15 -6.97 -11.70
N ARG A 33 7.20 -7.85 -12.01
CA ARG A 33 6.50 -8.66 -11.02
C ARG A 33 7.32 -9.91 -10.70
N HIS A 34 7.23 -10.34 -9.45
CA HIS A 34 7.84 -11.54 -8.90
C HIS A 34 6.70 -12.51 -8.54
N PRO A 35 6.39 -13.49 -9.42
CA PRO A 35 5.35 -14.48 -9.17
C PRO A 35 5.81 -15.55 -8.18
N CYS A 36 4.87 -16.06 -7.38
CA CYS A 36 5.09 -17.21 -6.52
C CYS A 36 5.07 -18.50 -7.34
N PRO A 37 5.99 -19.44 -7.11
CA PRO A 37 6.00 -20.73 -7.81
C PRO A 37 4.93 -21.71 -7.29
N TYR A 38 4.31 -21.43 -6.14
CA TYR A 38 3.37 -22.35 -5.47
C TYR A 38 1.90 -21.90 -5.55
N CYS A 39 1.63 -20.64 -5.91
CA CYS A 39 0.27 -20.11 -6.01
C CYS A 39 0.21 -18.87 -6.92
N ASN A 40 -0.99 -18.34 -7.16
CA ASN A 40 -1.20 -17.19 -8.04
C ASN A 40 -0.76 -15.84 -7.44
N TYR A 41 -0.14 -15.83 -6.25
CA TYR A 41 0.37 -14.61 -5.64
C TYR A 41 1.54 -14.03 -6.47
N SER A 42 1.54 -12.71 -6.67
CA SER A 42 2.69 -12.01 -7.25
C SER A 42 2.89 -10.65 -6.58
N SER A 43 4.15 -10.22 -6.46
CA SER A 43 4.47 -8.92 -5.87
C SER A 43 5.47 -8.15 -6.73
N SER A 44 5.48 -6.83 -6.65
CA SER A 44 6.49 -5.98 -7.31
C SER A 44 7.81 -5.91 -6.52
N GLN A 45 7.90 -6.56 -5.35
CA GLN A 45 9.06 -6.50 -4.46
C GLN A 45 9.58 -7.90 -4.19
N SER A 46 10.82 -8.20 -4.59
CA SER A 46 11.42 -9.52 -4.40
C SER A 46 11.46 -9.96 -2.92
N SER A 47 11.63 -9.03 -1.99
CA SER A 47 11.60 -9.29 -0.54
C SER A 47 10.24 -9.75 -0.03
N HIS A 48 9.15 -9.22 -0.60
CA HIS A 48 7.78 -9.64 -0.28
C HIS A 48 7.53 -11.05 -0.80
N LEU A 49 7.95 -11.35 -2.03
CA LEU A 49 7.86 -12.71 -2.55
C LEU A 49 8.64 -13.71 -1.68
N LYS A 50 9.89 -13.39 -1.32
CA LYS A 50 10.71 -14.25 -0.44
C LYS A 50 9.99 -14.55 0.89
N SER A 51 9.44 -13.51 1.52
CA SER A 51 8.71 -13.67 2.79
C SER A 51 7.40 -14.46 2.62
N HIS A 52 6.72 -14.30 1.48
CA HIS A 52 5.51 -15.04 1.16
C HIS A 52 5.78 -16.54 0.95
N VAL A 53 6.87 -16.91 0.27
CA VAL A 53 7.24 -18.32 0.04
C VAL A 53 7.40 -19.10 1.35
N LEU A 54 7.80 -18.44 2.44
CA LEU A 54 7.89 -19.05 3.77
C LEU A 54 6.55 -19.63 4.28
N ILE A 55 5.41 -19.16 3.75
CA ILE A 55 4.09 -19.72 4.07
C ILE A 55 3.94 -21.13 3.48
N HIS A 56 4.54 -21.39 2.32
CA HIS A 56 4.50 -22.69 1.65
C HIS A 56 5.52 -23.66 2.25
N THR A 57 6.72 -23.18 2.59
CA THR A 57 7.76 -24.03 3.18
C THR A 57 7.54 -24.30 4.67
N GLY A 58 6.75 -23.46 5.34
CA GLY A 58 6.56 -23.51 6.79
C GLY A 58 7.74 -22.99 7.60
N GLU A 59 8.81 -22.52 6.94
CA GLU A 59 9.98 -21.95 7.60
C GLU A 59 9.61 -20.65 8.34
N ARG A 60 10.15 -20.50 9.55
CA ARG A 60 9.86 -19.32 10.40
C ARG A 60 11.15 -18.78 11.01
N PRO A 61 11.99 -18.06 10.24
CA PRO A 61 13.37 -17.75 10.63
C PRO A 61 13.50 -16.89 11.90
N PHE A 62 12.44 -16.20 12.31
CA PHE A 62 12.49 -15.24 13.42
C PHE A 62 11.89 -15.83 14.67
N HIS A 63 12.70 -16.11 15.68
CA HIS A 63 12.25 -16.76 16.92
C HIS A 63 12.20 -15.79 18.09
N CYS A 64 11.20 -15.93 18.95
CA CYS A 64 11.14 -15.24 20.23
C CYS A 64 12.07 -15.92 21.22
N SER A 65 13.03 -15.17 21.76
CA SER A 65 13.97 -15.67 22.77
C SER A 65 13.32 -15.99 24.12
N LEU A 66 12.12 -15.45 24.39
CA LEU A 66 11.44 -15.61 25.68
C LEU A 66 10.48 -16.81 25.70
N CYS A 67 9.84 -17.14 24.58
CA CYS A 67 8.84 -18.22 24.53
C CYS A 67 9.03 -19.22 23.37
N GLY A 68 10.10 -19.08 22.58
CA GLY A 68 10.40 -19.96 21.44
C GLY A 68 9.46 -19.80 20.23
N ARG A 69 8.43 -18.94 20.32
CA ARG A 69 7.47 -18.75 19.22
C ARG A 69 8.16 -18.19 17.97
N ALA A 70 7.91 -18.81 16.83
CA ALA A 70 8.55 -18.46 15.56
C ALA A 70 7.63 -17.72 14.58
N PHE A 71 8.20 -16.81 13.80
CA PHE A 71 7.53 -15.91 12.86
C PHE A 71 8.22 -15.90 11.49
N THR A 72 7.46 -15.62 10.44
CA THR A 72 7.97 -15.48 9.06
C THR A 72 8.56 -14.10 8.78
N GLN A 73 8.22 -13.08 9.58
CA GLN A 73 8.71 -11.71 9.42
C GLN A 73 9.27 -11.14 10.72
N LYS A 74 10.36 -10.36 10.61
CA LYS A 74 10.98 -9.65 11.74
C LYS A 74 10.05 -8.62 12.39
N SER A 75 9.22 -7.94 11.60
CA SER A 75 8.21 -6.98 12.08
C SER A 75 7.16 -7.65 12.98
N SER A 76 6.75 -8.86 12.64
CA SER A 76 5.83 -9.67 13.44
C SER A 76 6.46 -10.06 14.78
N LEU A 77 7.72 -10.50 14.78
CA LEU A 77 8.46 -10.78 16.02
C LEU A 77 8.58 -9.52 16.89
N LYS A 78 8.97 -8.38 16.31
CA LYS A 78 9.09 -7.10 17.04
C LYS A 78 7.77 -6.70 17.72
N THR A 79 6.67 -6.81 16.98
CA THR A 79 5.33 -6.54 17.52
C THR A 79 4.96 -7.54 18.62
N HIS A 80 5.31 -8.82 18.45
CA HIS A 80 5.11 -9.84 19.47
C HIS A 80 5.89 -9.54 20.75
N MET A 81 7.12 -9.01 20.68
CA MET A 81 7.86 -8.63 21.89
C MET A 81 7.16 -7.58 22.76
N LEU A 82 6.22 -6.81 22.20
CA LEU A 82 5.38 -5.89 22.96
C LEU A 82 4.44 -6.63 23.93
N THR A 83 4.10 -7.89 23.66
CA THR A 83 3.27 -8.71 24.57
C THR A 83 4.04 -9.15 25.81
N HIS A 84 5.35 -9.37 25.69
CA HIS A 84 6.21 -9.69 26.83
C HIS A 84 6.52 -8.47 27.69
N SER A 85 6.76 -7.32 27.06
CA SER A 85 7.03 -6.07 27.78
C SER A 85 5.77 -5.37 28.31
N GLY A 86 4.57 -5.80 27.88
CA GLY A 86 3.31 -5.12 28.19
C GLY A 86 3.17 -3.74 27.53
N THR A 87 4.10 -3.36 26.65
CA THR A 87 4.11 -2.03 26.03
C THR A 87 2.98 -1.88 25.01
N ARG A 88 2.30 -0.74 25.06
CA ARG A 88 1.17 -0.39 24.17
C ARG A 88 1.38 1.02 23.63
N PRO A 89 2.21 1.19 22.59
CA PRO A 89 2.64 2.51 22.12
C PRO A 89 1.53 3.30 21.44
N TYR A 90 0.45 2.65 20.99
CA TYR A 90 -0.63 3.29 20.25
C TYR A 90 -1.79 3.61 21.19
N LYS A 91 -1.88 4.86 21.65
CA LYS A 91 -2.95 5.31 22.55
C LYS A 91 -4.07 5.99 21.76
N CYS A 92 -5.31 5.69 22.13
CA CYS A 92 -6.48 6.45 21.73
C CYS A 92 -6.55 7.72 22.58
N LEU A 93 -6.63 8.88 21.93
CA LEU A 93 -6.71 10.15 22.63
C LEU A 93 -8.13 10.45 23.15
N SER A 94 -9.16 9.87 22.53
CA SER A 94 -10.56 10.08 22.93
C SER A 94 -10.93 9.35 24.23
N CYS A 95 -10.44 8.12 24.43
CA CYS A 95 -10.81 7.30 25.60
C CYS A 95 -9.62 6.73 26.39
N GLY A 96 -8.39 7.06 26.02
CA GLY A 96 -7.17 6.60 26.72
C GLY A 96 -6.77 5.13 26.50
N LYS A 97 -7.60 4.32 25.84
CA LYS A 97 -7.27 2.90 25.56
C LYS A 97 -6.00 2.77 24.71
N ALA A 98 -5.14 1.83 25.07
CA ALA A 98 -3.84 1.63 24.42
C ALA A 98 -3.71 0.25 23.74
N PHE A 99 -3.04 0.23 22.59
CA PHE A 99 -2.89 -0.94 21.72
C PHE A 99 -1.42 -1.20 21.40
N SER A 100 -1.09 -2.48 21.19
CA SER A 100 0.24 -2.91 20.73
C SER A 100 0.45 -2.72 19.23
N GLN A 101 -0.64 -2.55 18.45
CA GLN A 101 -0.58 -2.38 17.00
C GLN A 101 -1.42 -1.19 16.53
N LYS A 102 -0.89 -0.46 15.53
CA LYS A 102 -1.57 0.69 14.91
C LYS A 102 -2.89 0.31 14.24
N VAL A 103 -2.97 -0.88 13.64
CA VAL A 103 -4.20 -1.36 12.98
C VAL A 103 -5.34 -1.53 13.99
N HIS A 104 -5.05 -2.04 15.19
CA HIS A 104 -6.05 -2.18 16.25
C HIS A 104 -6.52 -0.82 16.76
N LEU A 105 -5.61 0.16 16.89
CA LEU A 105 -6.01 1.54 17.20
C LEU A 105 -6.92 2.11 16.11
N ARG A 106 -6.58 1.92 14.83
CA ARG A 106 -7.39 2.42 13.70
C ARG A 106 -8.80 1.82 13.71
N VAL A 107 -8.91 0.51 13.88
CA VAL A 107 -10.21 -0.17 13.98
C VAL A 107 -10.96 0.29 15.23
N HIS A 108 -10.28 0.50 16.35
CA HIS A 108 -10.92 1.06 17.53
C HIS A 108 -11.44 2.48 17.31
N MET A 109 -10.78 3.32 16.52
CA MET A 109 -11.27 4.68 16.30
C MET A 109 -12.66 4.73 15.66
N THR A 110 -13.03 3.74 14.84
CA THR A 110 -14.37 3.70 14.24
C THR A 110 -15.48 3.48 15.27
N THR A 111 -15.16 3.07 16.50
CA THR A 111 -16.16 2.97 17.58
C THR A 111 -16.48 4.32 18.22
N HIS A 112 -15.64 5.34 18.02
CA HIS A 112 -15.93 6.72 18.47
C HIS A 112 -16.74 7.49 17.43
N ASP A 113 -16.68 7.08 16.16
CA ASP A 113 -17.43 7.70 15.07
C ASP A 113 -18.88 7.16 14.97
N ALA A 114 -19.26 6.20 15.82
CA ALA A 114 -20.57 5.53 15.80
C ALA A 114 -21.68 6.29 16.54
N GLU A 115 -21.44 7.53 16.96
CA GLU A 115 -22.44 8.43 17.59
C GLU A 115 -22.58 9.72 16.78
N VAL A 116 -23.19 9.64 15.59
CA VAL A 116 -23.87 10.76 14.94
C VAL A 116 -25.11 10.22 14.23
N GLU A 117 -26.18 9.97 14.99
CA GLU A 117 -27.55 10.01 14.50
C GLU A 117 -28.43 10.71 15.53
#